data_AF-A0A527XMZ8-F1
#
_entry.id   AF-A0A527XMZ8-F1
#
_cell.length_a   1.000
_cell.length_b   1.000
_cell.length_c   1.000
_cell.angle_alpha   90.00
_cell.angle_beta   90.00
_cell.angle_gamma   90.00
#
_symmetry.space_group_name_H-M   'P 1'
#
loop_
_entity.id
_entity.type
_entity.pdbx_description
1 polymer ?
#
loop_
_entity_poly.entity_id
_entity_poly.type
_entity_poly.pdbx_seq_one_letter_code
_entity_poly.pdbx_strand_id
1 'polypeptide(L)'
;LELHTLGVGSGYAQADVTSFAGMLTGWTMAGREGRLGEPGSFVFNANAHQPGQAVLLGKTYPDGGMGQAEAALNDIARHPATARHIATKLA
;
A
#
# COMPACT_ATOMS: atom_id res chain seq x y z
N LEU A 1 -0.91 -6.91 4.30
CA LEU A 1 -2.08 -7.65 3.76
C LEU A 1 -2.70 -8.57 4.82
N GLU A 2 -1.88 -9.34 5.53
CA GLU A 2 -2.36 -10.34 6.51
C GLU A 2 -2.99 -9.77 7.77
N LEU A 3 -2.24 -8.96 8.50
CA LEU A 3 -2.59 -8.65 9.89
C LEU A 3 -3.81 -7.74 10.01
N HIS A 4 -3.88 -6.72 9.15
CA HIS A 4 -4.83 -5.61 9.31
C HIS A 4 -5.85 -5.47 8.18
N THR A 5 -5.72 -6.21 7.08
CA THR A 5 -6.65 -6.09 5.96
C THR A 5 -7.27 -7.42 5.59
N LEU A 6 -6.74 -8.11 4.58
CA LEU A 6 -7.40 -9.24 3.95
C LEU A 6 -7.49 -10.47 4.87
N GLY A 7 -6.63 -10.57 5.89
CA GLY A 7 -6.54 -11.73 6.78
C GLY A 7 -5.53 -12.76 6.26
N VAL A 8 -5.14 -13.71 7.11
CA VAL A 8 -4.20 -14.78 6.72
C VAL A 8 -4.90 -15.75 5.79
N GLY A 9 -4.25 -16.11 4.67
CA GLY A 9 -4.77 -17.13 3.74
C GLY A 9 -5.94 -16.67 2.89
N SER A 10 -6.17 -15.36 2.77
CA SER A 10 -7.34 -14.78 2.10
C SER A 10 -7.24 -14.68 0.56
N GLY A 11 -6.38 -15.47 -0.06
CA GLY A 11 -6.28 -15.57 -1.52
C GLY A 11 -5.33 -14.59 -2.23
N TYR A 12 -4.49 -13.83 -1.51
CA TYR A 12 -3.33 -13.16 -2.12
C TYR A 12 -2.12 -14.10 -2.14
N ALA A 13 -1.25 -13.94 -3.13
CA ALA A 13 0.00 -14.68 -3.27
C ALA A 13 1.18 -13.89 -2.71
N GLN A 14 2.34 -14.54 -2.56
CA GLN A 14 3.58 -13.85 -2.20
C GLN A 14 3.93 -12.72 -3.19
N ALA A 15 3.63 -12.92 -4.47
CA ALA A 15 3.83 -11.91 -5.51
C ALA A 15 3.03 -10.62 -5.22
N ASP A 16 1.82 -10.74 -4.65
CA ASP A 16 0.99 -9.60 -4.27
C ASP A 16 1.61 -8.83 -3.11
N VAL A 17 2.24 -9.53 -2.15
CA VAL A 17 2.97 -8.89 -1.04
C VAL A 17 4.15 -8.08 -1.57
N THR A 18 4.97 -8.68 -2.44
CA THR A 18 6.12 -7.99 -3.04
C THR A 18 5.68 -6.82 -3.91
N SER A 19 4.66 -7.00 -4.74
CA SER A 19 4.11 -5.97 -5.60
C SER A 19 3.59 -4.78 -4.79
N PHE A 20 2.76 -5.04 -3.77
CA PHE A 20 2.23 -3.98 -2.91
C PHE A 20 3.32 -3.28 -2.09
N ALA A 21 4.35 -4.01 -1.63
CA ALA A 21 5.51 -3.40 -1.00
C ALA A 21 6.25 -2.44 -1.96
N GLY A 22 6.39 -2.82 -3.24
CA GLY A 22 6.91 -1.95 -4.29
C GLY A 22 6.08 -0.67 -4.44
N MET A 23 4.76 -0.79 -4.51
CA MET A 23 3.85 0.36 -4.63
C MET A 23 3.99 1.35 -3.46
N LEU A 24 4.25 0.84 -2.24
CA LEU A 24 4.42 1.67 -1.03
C LEU A 24 5.76 2.39 -0.95
N THR A 25 6.76 2.00 -1.75
CA THR A 25 8.06 2.67 -1.74
C THR A 25 7.91 4.16 -2.10
N GLY A 26 8.84 5.00 -1.65
CA GLY A 26 8.74 6.44 -1.77
C GLY A 26 7.81 7.13 -0.75
N TRP A 27 6.88 6.42 -0.12
CA TRP A 27 6.13 6.96 1.02
C TRP A 27 7.05 7.05 2.23
N THR A 28 7.23 8.26 2.76
CA THR A 28 8.15 8.48 3.87
C THR A 28 7.75 9.69 4.71
N MET A 29 8.52 9.96 5.75
CA MET A 29 8.37 11.13 6.61
C MET A 29 9.51 12.10 6.35
N ALA A 30 9.21 13.40 6.28
CA ALA A 30 10.23 14.43 6.27
C ALA A 30 11.01 14.36 7.58
N GLY A 31 12.32 14.11 7.47
CA GLY A 31 13.21 14.04 8.60
C GLY A 31 13.29 15.36 9.38
N ARG A 32 13.90 15.32 10.57
CA ARG A 32 14.00 16.48 11.47
C ARG A 32 14.61 17.73 10.83
N GLU A 33 15.47 17.56 9.84
CA GLU A 33 16.11 18.65 9.11
C GLU A 33 15.22 19.27 8.00
N GLY A 34 14.03 18.71 7.75
CA GLY A 34 13.06 19.26 6.80
C GLY A 34 13.49 19.22 5.33
N ARG A 35 14.49 18.41 4.96
CA ARG A 35 15.05 18.37 3.59
C ARG A 35 14.05 18.02 2.50
N LEU A 36 13.01 17.26 2.84
CA LEU A 36 11.99 16.77 1.91
C LEU A 36 10.64 17.51 2.07
N GLY A 37 10.49 18.37 3.07
CA GLY A 37 9.22 18.99 3.45
C GLY A 37 9.23 19.45 4.91
N GLU A 38 8.08 19.86 5.43
CA GLU A 38 7.95 20.26 6.84
C GLU A 38 8.38 19.11 7.78
N PRO A 39 9.29 19.32 8.74
CA PRO A 39 9.75 18.27 9.63
C PRO A 39 8.59 17.51 10.29
N GLY A 40 8.59 16.18 10.18
CA GLY A 40 7.52 15.35 10.73
C GLY A 40 6.23 15.29 9.89
N SER A 41 6.21 15.88 8.69
CA SER A 41 5.13 15.68 7.73
C SER A 41 5.33 14.41 6.89
N PHE A 42 4.24 13.87 6.36
CA PHE A 42 4.29 12.86 5.31
C PHE A 42 4.76 13.47 4.00
N VAL A 43 5.62 12.77 3.27
CA VAL A 43 6.10 13.18 1.95
C VAL A 43 6.24 11.97 1.02
N PHE A 44 6.07 12.23 -0.28
CA PHE A 44 6.36 11.25 -1.33
C PHE A 44 7.71 11.56 -1.99
N ASN A 45 8.67 10.65 -1.88
CA ASN A 45 9.98 10.74 -2.52
C ASN A 45 10.02 9.86 -3.78
N ALA A 46 9.82 10.47 -4.94
CA ALA A 46 9.83 9.79 -6.24
C ALA A 46 11.14 9.04 -6.53
N ASN A 47 12.29 9.53 -6.05
CA ASN A 47 13.58 8.85 -6.26
C ASN A 47 13.73 7.56 -5.45
N ALA A 48 12.91 7.39 -4.41
CA ALA A 48 12.87 6.18 -3.58
C ALA A 48 11.66 5.30 -3.93
N HIS A 49 10.85 5.67 -4.93
CA HIS A 49 9.72 4.90 -5.39
C HIS A 49 10.14 3.92 -6.48
N GLN A 50 9.59 2.71 -6.43
CA GLN A 50 9.72 1.68 -7.44
C GLN A 50 8.94 2.15 -8.69
N PRO A 51 9.60 2.42 -9.81
CA PRO A 51 8.92 2.91 -11.00
C PRO A 51 8.15 1.79 -11.72
N GLY A 52 7.19 2.20 -12.54
CA GLY A 52 6.45 1.33 -13.44
C GLY A 52 5.10 0.85 -12.90
N GLN A 53 4.40 0.10 -13.75
CA GLN A 53 3.12 -0.51 -13.38
C GLN A 53 3.31 -1.64 -12.36
N ALA A 54 2.32 -1.84 -11.51
CA ALA A 54 2.27 -2.93 -10.55
C ALA A 54 1.03 -3.79 -10.77
N VAL A 55 1.11 -5.08 -10.43
CA VAL A 55 -0.05 -5.99 -10.46
C VAL A 55 -0.32 -6.47 -9.05
N LEU A 56 -1.53 -6.30 -8.57
CA LEU A 56 -1.95 -6.68 -7.22
C LEU A 56 -3.34 -7.32 -7.30
N LEU A 57 -3.48 -8.53 -6.76
CA LEU A 57 -4.72 -9.30 -6.75
C LEU A 57 -5.34 -9.45 -8.16
N GLY A 58 -4.48 -9.61 -9.18
CA GLY A 58 -4.89 -9.69 -10.59
C GLY A 58 -5.30 -8.37 -11.24
N LYS A 59 -5.32 -7.25 -10.50
CA LYS A 59 -5.57 -5.91 -11.04
C LYS A 59 -4.25 -5.21 -11.35
N THR A 60 -4.20 -4.55 -12.52
CA THR A 60 -3.05 -3.73 -12.91
C THR A 60 -3.26 -2.29 -12.44
N TYR A 61 -2.22 -1.73 -11.84
CA TYR A 61 -2.15 -0.34 -11.41
C TYR A 61 -1.09 0.36 -12.27
N PRO A 62 -1.45 1.41 -13.01
CA PRO A 62 -0.49 2.16 -13.80
C PRO A 62 0.55 2.83 -12.89
N ASP A 63 1.68 3.25 -13.46
CA ASP A 63 2.60 4.13 -12.75
C ASP A 63 1.87 5.46 -12.45
N GLY A 64 1.74 5.79 -11.17
CA GLY A 64 1.02 6.95 -10.69
C GLY A 64 1.72 7.65 -9.54
N GLY A 65 3.00 7.33 -9.30
CA GLY A 65 3.74 7.78 -8.12
C GLY A 65 2.97 7.53 -6.83
N MET A 66 2.77 8.59 -6.02
CA MET A 66 2.07 8.51 -4.73
C MET A 66 0.69 7.85 -4.84
N GLY A 67 -0.07 8.15 -5.91
CA GLY A 67 -1.45 7.69 -6.07
C GLY A 67 -1.57 6.18 -6.35
N GLN A 68 -0.48 5.53 -6.76
CA GLN A 68 -0.48 4.09 -7.09
C GLN A 68 -0.82 3.25 -5.85
N ALA A 69 -0.11 3.46 -4.74
CA ALA A 69 -0.39 2.78 -3.48
C ALA A 69 -1.73 3.19 -2.85
N GLU A 70 -2.14 4.45 -2.99
CA GLU A 70 -3.43 4.92 -2.48
C GLU A 70 -4.61 4.21 -3.19
N ALA A 71 -4.53 4.04 -4.51
CA ALA A 71 -5.52 3.30 -5.26
C ALA A 71 -5.60 1.83 -4.81
N ALA A 72 -4.45 1.19 -4.59
CA ALA A 72 -4.41 -0.17 -4.06
C ALA A 72 -5.00 -0.29 -2.65
N LEU A 73 -4.67 0.63 -1.74
CA LEU A 73 -5.23 0.66 -0.39
C LEU A 73 -6.75 0.82 -0.42
N ASN A 74 -7.26 1.67 -1.30
CA ASN A 74 -8.68 1.87 -1.53
C ASN A 74 -9.40 0.59 -1.98
N ASP A 75 -8.78 -0.21 -2.84
CA ASP A 75 -9.35 -1.48 -3.28
C ASP A 75 -9.27 -2.55 -2.18
N ILE A 76 -8.12 -2.66 -1.49
CA ILE A 76 -7.94 -3.57 -0.36
C ILE A 76 -8.98 -3.28 0.73
N ALA A 77 -9.24 -2.01 1.04
CA ALA A 77 -10.22 -1.61 2.05
C ALA A 77 -11.65 -2.03 1.67
N ARG A 78 -11.99 -2.04 0.38
CA ARG A 78 -13.31 -2.47 -0.13
C ARG A 78 -13.41 -3.98 -0.38
N HIS A 79 -12.31 -4.71 -0.27
CA HIS A 79 -12.30 -6.14 -0.54
C HIS A 79 -13.15 -6.92 0.48
N PRO A 80 -14.03 -7.86 0.06
CA PRO A 80 -14.89 -8.61 0.97
C PRO A 80 -14.14 -9.36 2.08
N ALA A 81 -12.93 -9.86 1.78
CA ALA A 81 -12.08 -10.49 2.79
C ALA A 81 -11.67 -9.53 3.91
N THR A 82 -11.40 -8.26 3.60
CA THR A 82 -11.10 -7.23 4.60
C THR A 82 -12.27 -7.02 5.55
N ALA A 83 -13.49 -6.86 5.01
CA ALA A 83 -14.69 -6.72 5.83
C ALA A 83 -14.90 -7.93 6.75
N ARG A 84 -14.71 -9.16 6.22
CA ARG A 84 -14.86 -10.39 7.00
C ARG A 84 -13.80 -10.53 8.09
N HIS A 85 -12.55 -10.19 7.82
CA HIS A 85 -11.44 -10.23 8.79
C HIS A 85 -11.63 -9.24 9.93
N ILE A 86 -12.10 -8.02 9.63
CA ILE A 86 -12.34 -7.00 10.65
C ILE A 86 -13.57 -7.35 11.49
N ALA A 87 -14.64 -7.86 10.89
CA ALA A 87 -15.86 -8.23 11.62
C ALA A 87 -15.61 -9.24 12.75
N THR A 88 -14.70 -10.21 12.55
CA THR A 88 -14.35 -11.19 13.60
C THR A 88 -13.50 -10.62 14.73
N LYS A 89 -12.95 -9.41 14.59
CA LYS A 89 -12.16 -8.75 15.65
C LYS A 89 -12.97 -7.81 16.53
N LEU A 90 -14.19 -7.49 16.11
CA LEU A 90 -15.13 -6.66 16.86
C LEU A 90 -16.09 -7.50 17.72
N ALA A 91 -16.12 -8.82 17.52
CA ALA A 91 -16.96 -9.78 18.22
C ALA A 91 -16.33 -10.27 19.53
#